data_AF-A0A0F8WNM9-F1
#
_entry.id   AF-A0A0F8WNM9-F1
#
_cell.length_a   1.000
_cell.length_b   1.000
_cell.length_c   1.000
_cell.angle_alpha   90.00
_cell.angle_beta   90.00
_cell.angle_gamma   90.00
#
_symmetry.space_group_name_H-M   'P 1'
#
loop_
_entity.id
_entity.type
_entity.pdbx_description
1 polymer ?
#
loop_
_entity_poly.entity_id
_entity_poly.type
_entity_poly.pdbx_seq_one_letter_code
_entity_poly.pdbx_strand_id
1 'polypeptide(L)'
;LELLTKGDVYVVDQFGAHIDGPTIGDNLGNAIYAKTGNGIVYDGAIRDIAGLKEIGGFTSFFRSYHPSHHLNDPDGQLNTTLVGINTPTRIGMATVMPGDIVLGRDGGVIFIPPHLAERVVKTSEIVRLRDMFGHEKLREQKYTAGEIDNRWSEEIEKDFSKWLNEHIDELPVPKEQIQELLKTRTW
;
A
#
# COMPACT_ATOMS: atom_id res chain seq x y z
N LEU A 1 9.88 17.46 -8.53
CA LEU A 1 9.74 16.70 -9.79
C LEU A 1 11.07 16.20 -10.33
N GLU A 2 12.12 17.03 -10.35
CA GLU A 2 13.41 16.61 -10.93
C GLU A 2 14.10 15.43 -10.24
N LEU A 3 13.78 15.18 -8.97
CA LEU A 3 14.35 14.07 -8.21
C LEU A 3 13.59 12.74 -8.38
N LEU A 4 12.40 12.75 -8.98
CA LEU A 4 11.59 11.53 -9.11
C LEU A 4 12.14 10.61 -10.20
N THR A 5 12.11 9.31 -9.91
CA THR A 5 12.57 8.24 -10.79
C THR A 5 11.52 7.14 -10.93
N LYS A 6 11.76 6.21 -11.86
CA LYS A 6 10.85 5.10 -12.13
C LYS A 6 10.64 4.26 -10.87
N GLY A 7 9.36 4.01 -10.53
CA GLY A 7 8.97 3.25 -9.35
C GLY A 7 8.69 4.08 -8.10
N ASP A 8 9.04 5.37 -8.08
CA ASP A 8 8.75 6.24 -6.94
C ASP A 8 7.24 6.49 -6.78
N VAL A 9 6.79 6.70 -5.55
CA VAL A 9 5.46 7.23 -5.25
C VAL A 9 5.62 8.63 -4.67
N TYR A 10 4.86 9.60 -5.20
CA TYR A 10 4.97 10.98 -4.74
C TYR A 10 4.12 11.16 -3.47
N VAL A 11 4.79 11.24 -2.33
CA VAL A 11 4.16 11.32 -1.00
C VAL A 11 4.33 12.73 -0.44
N VAL A 12 3.23 13.41 -0.13
CA VAL A 12 3.24 14.79 0.36
C VAL A 12 2.27 14.97 1.51
N ASP A 13 2.73 15.65 2.55
CA ASP A 13 1.88 16.26 3.57
C ASP A 13 1.66 17.72 3.19
N GLN A 14 0.40 18.08 2.91
CA GLN A 14 -0.01 19.46 2.66
C GLN A 14 -0.80 19.99 3.86
N PHE A 15 -0.47 19.54 5.08
CA PHE A 15 -1.01 20.01 6.36
C PHE A 15 -2.55 20.09 6.41
N GLY A 16 -3.24 19.27 5.58
CA GLY A 16 -4.70 19.28 5.45
C GLY A 16 -5.29 20.44 4.64
N ALA A 17 -4.50 21.17 3.85
CA ALA A 17 -4.98 22.29 3.04
C ALA A 17 -6.09 21.86 2.06
N HIS A 18 -7.20 22.60 2.09
CA HIS A 18 -8.39 22.32 1.28
C HIS A 18 -8.69 23.45 0.28
N ILE A 19 -9.10 24.62 0.77
CA ILE A 19 -9.27 25.82 -0.05
C ILE A 19 -7.89 26.41 -0.31
N ASP A 20 -7.63 26.78 -1.55
CA ASP A 20 -6.32 27.22 -2.05
C ASP A 20 -5.17 26.25 -1.76
N GLY A 21 -5.50 25.01 -1.41
CA GLY A 21 -4.56 23.94 -1.08
C GLY A 21 -4.06 23.09 -2.25
N PRO A 22 -4.87 22.82 -3.31
CA PRO A 22 -4.49 21.89 -4.36
C PRO A 22 -3.23 22.27 -5.13
N THR A 23 -2.14 21.54 -4.87
CA THR A 23 -0.93 21.58 -5.70
C THR A 23 -1.00 20.56 -6.84
N ILE A 24 -1.70 19.44 -6.61
CA ILE A 24 -1.89 18.39 -7.61
C ILE A 24 -3.09 18.71 -8.49
N GLY A 25 -2.81 18.99 -9.77
CA GLY A 25 -3.76 18.95 -10.88
C GLY A 25 -3.25 18.05 -12.00
N ASP A 26 -3.93 18.03 -13.14
CA ASP A 26 -3.66 17.13 -14.26
C ASP A 26 -2.23 17.26 -14.84
N ASN A 27 -1.71 18.48 -15.00
CA ASN A 27 -0.36 18.74 -15.50
C ASN A 27 0.70 18.13 -14.59
N LEU A 28 0.58 18.33 -13.28
CA LEU A 28 1.51 17.78 -12.30
C LEU A 28 1.36 16.26 -12.21
N GLY A 29 0.12 15.74 -12.26
CA GLY A 29 -0.15 14.31 -12.30
C GLY A 29 0.50 13.64 -13.51
N ASN A 30 0.36 14.22 -14.71
CA ASN A 30 1.03 13.73 -15.91
C ASN A 30 2.56 13.73 -15.77
N ALA A 31 3.14 14.80 -15.21
CA ALA A 31 4.57 14.89 -15.00
C ALA A 31 5.09 13.84 -14.00
N ILE A 32 4.35 13.58 -12.91
CA ILE A 32 4.67 12.51 -11.95
C ILE A 32 4.59 11.15 -12.66
N TYR A 33 3.46 10.87 -13.31
CA TYR A 33 3.23 9.58 -13.96
C TYR A 33 4.28 9.27 -15.04
N ALA A 34 4.63 10.26 -15.87
CA ALA A 34 5.64 10.11 -16.92
C ALA A 34 7.03 9.76 -16.37
N LYS A 35 7.38 10.23 -15.16
CA LYS A 35 8.67 9.92 -14.52
C LYS A 35 8.64 8.61 -13.75
N THR A 36 7.58 8.35 -13.00
CA THR A 36 7.56 7.27 -12.02
C THR A 36 6.82 6.02 -12.49
N GLY A 37 5.83 6.18 -13.37
CA GLY A 37 4.87 5.13 -13.73
C GLY A 37 3.86 4.80 -12.62
N ASN A 38 3.86 5.57 -11.53
CA ASN A 38 2.97 5.44 -10.37
C ASN A 38 2.21 6.77 -10.15
N GLY A 39 1.56 6.93 -9.00
CA GLY A 39 0.93 8.19 -8.62
C GLY A 39 1.31 8.70 -7.24
N ILE A 40 0.31 9.02 -6.43
CA ILE A 40 0.47 9.88 -5.25
C ILE A 40 -0.15 9.31 -3.98
N VAL A 41 0.43 9.71 -2.85
CA VAL A 41 -0.25 9.74 -1.55
C VAL A 41 -0.16 11.17 -1.03
N TYR A 42 -1.29 11.87 -0.98
CA TYR A 42 -1.34 13.31 -0.80
C TYR A 42 -2.26 13.69 0.37
N ASP A 43 -1.68 14.16 1.48
CA ASP A 43 -2.43 14.60 2.66
C ASP A 43 -2.94 16.04 2.50
N GLY A 44 -3.92 16.20 1.60
CA GLY A 44 -4.55 17.49 1.28
C GLY A 44 -5.58 17.37 0.18
N ALA A 45 -6.01 18.52 -0.35
CA ALA A 45 -6.90 18.57 -1.50
C ALA A 45 -6.16 18.44 -2.84
N ILE A 46 -6.81 17.83 -3.84
CA ILE A 46 -6.39 17.84 -5.24
C ILE A 46 -7.41 18.58 -6.11
N ARG A 47 -7.07 18.85 -7.38
CA ARG A 47 -7.94 19.43 -8.40
C ARG A 47 -7.88 18.65 -9.71
N ASP A 48 -8.65 19.09 -10.71
CA ASP A 48 -8.62 18.55 -12.08
C ASP A 48 -8.87 17.03 -12.17
N ILE A 49 -9.85 16.51 -11.39
CA ILE A 49 -10.16 15.06 -11.29
C ILE A 49 -10.37 14.41 -12.67
N ALA A 50 -11.03 15.11 -13.60
CA ALA A 50 -11.27 14.57 -14.94
C ALA A 50 -9.95 14.28 -15.67
N GLY A 51 -9.06 15.26 -15.76
CA GLY A 51 -7.75 15.09 -16.39
C GLY A 51 -6.87 14.08 -15.67
N LEU A 52 -6.92 14.01 -14.33
CA LEU A 52 -6.20 12.98 -13.57
C LEU A 52 -6.69 11.56 -13.87
N LYS A 53 -8.00 11.37 -14.08
CA LYS A 53 -8.57 10.07 -14.45
C LYS A 53 -8.18 9.64 -15.86
N GLU A 54 -8.01 10.58 -16.78
CA GLU A 54 -7.59 10.30 -18.16
C GLU A 54 -6.18 9.70 -18.26
N ILE A 55 -5.33 9.92 -17.25
CA ILE A 55 -4.00 9.31 -17.18
C ILE A 55 -4.09 7.77 -17.05
N GLY A 56 -5.19 7.25 -16.48
CA GLY A 56 -5.48 5.81 -16.37
C GLY A 56 -4.67 5.07 -15.32
N GLY A 57 -3.33 5.11 -15.42
CA GLY A 57 -2.41 4.42 -14.50
C GLY A 57 -2.02 5.22 -13.24
N PHE A 58 -2.52 6.45 -13.11
CA PHE A 58 -2.16 7.36 -12.02
C PHE A 58 -2.94 7.06 -10.73
N THR A 59 -2.48 6.07 -9.98
CA THR A 59 -3.08 5.70 -8.68
C THR A 59 -2.93 6.83 -7.66
N SER A 60 -4.04 7.30 -7.09
CA SER A 60 -4.05 8.46 -6.20
C SER A 60 -4.79 8.17 -4.90
N PHE A 61 -4.13 8.41 -3.77
CA PHE A 61 -4.75 8.47 -2.45
C PHE A 61 -4.65 9.90 -1.93
N PHE A 62 -5.78 10.51 -1.60
CA PHE A 62 -5.84 11.92 -1.20
C PHE A 62 -7.00 12.18 -0.24
N ARG A 63 -6.99 13.32 0.46
CA ARG A 63 -8.02 13.63 1.47
C ARG A 63 -9.30 14.22 0.89
N SER A 64 -9.17 15.15 -0.04
CA SER A 64 -10.31 15.91 -0.53
C SER A 64 -10.09 16.49 -1.91
N TYR A 65 -11.13 17.10 -2.45
CA TYR A 65 -11.09 17.80 -3.72
C TYR A 65 -11.56 19.24 -3.53
N HIS A 66 -10.90 20.18 -4.17
CA HIS A 66 -11.36 21.56 -4.26
C HIS A 66 -10.96 22.17 -5.62
N PRO A 67 -11.82 22.98 -6.28
CA PRO A 67 -11.51 23.52 -7.61
C PRO A 67 -10.53 24.70 -7.61
N SER A 68 -10.17 25.25 -6.44
CA SER A 68 -9.13 26.28 -6.34
C SER A 68 -7.74 25.70 -6.64
N HIS A 69 -6.75 26.58 -6.75
CA HIS A 69 -5.36 26.19 -6.94
C HIS A 69 -4.48 26.72 -5.81
N HIS A 70 -3.33 26.05 -5.64
CA HIS A 70 -2.29 26.47 -4.72
C HIS A 70 -1.74 27.85 -5.05
N LEU A 71 -1.65 28.72 -4.03
CA LEU A 71 -1.12 30.08 -4.16
C LEU A 71 0.39 30.06 -3.93
N ASN A 72 1.14 30.14 -5.02
CA ASN A 72 2.59 29.93 -5.06
C ASN A 72 3.38 31.17 -5.52
N ASP A 73 2.75 32.35 -5.53
CA ASP A 73 3.40 33.61 -5.90
C ASP A 73 4.14 34.20 -4.70
N PRO A 74 5.49 34.23 -4.69
CA PRO A 74 6.26 34.77 -3.57
C PRO A 74 6.11 36.29 -3.39
N ASP A 75 5.82 37.01 -4.48
CA ASP A 75 5.63 38.47 -4.48
C ASP A 75 4.15 38.84 -4.28
N GLY A 76 3.26 37.84 -4.29
CA GLY A 76 1.81 37.98 -4.18
C GLY A 76 1.26 37.26 -2.95
N GLN A 77 0.35 36.32 -3.18
CA GLN A 77 -0.22 35.49 -2.12
C GLN A 77 0.51 34.16 -2.09
N LEU A 78 1.23 33.92 -0.99
CA LEU A 78 1.87 32.64 -0.69
C LEU A 78 1.18 32.03 0.53
N ASN A 79 0.58 30.86 0.37
CA ASN A 79 -0.10 30.19 1.47
C ASN A 79 0.63 28.95 2.01
N THR A 80 1.77 28.57 1.40
CA THR A 80 2.63 27.49 1.90
C THR A 80 4.10 27.76 1.67
N THR A 81 4.98 27.19 2.49
CA THR A 81 6.42 27.15 2.24
C THR A 81 6.90 25.70 2.21
N LEU A 82 7.72 25.35 1.21
CA LEU A 82 8.34 24.03 1.14
C LEU A 82 9.40 23.91 2.25
N VAL A 83 9.15 23.03 3.21
CA VAL A 83 10.05 22.83 4.36
C VAL A 83 11.12 21.76 4.13
N GLY A 84 10.91 20.84 3.18
CA GLY A 84 11.86 19.76 2.91
C GLY A 84 11.39 18.85 1.78
N ILE A 85 12.35 18.16 1.16
CA ILE A 85 12.14 17.05 0.22
C ILE A 85 12.99 15.89 0.73
N ASN A 86 12.47 14.67 0.66
CA ASN A 86 13.12 13.47 1.22
C ASN A 86 13.49 13.65 2.70
N THR A 87 12.57 14.23 3.46
CA THR A 87 12.62 14.31 4.93
C THR A 87 11.54 13.43 5.52
N PRO A 88 11.67 13.00 6.79
CA PRO A 88 10.57 12.37 7.51
C PRO A 88 9.32 13.26 7.45
N THR A 89 8.17 12.65 7.15
CA THR A 89 6.88 13.35 7.11
C THR A 89 5.79 12.52 7.77
N ARG A 90 4.60 13.09 7.93
CA ARG A 90 3.45 12.40 8.51
C ARG A 90 2.31 12.37 7.50
N ILE A 91 1.75 11.19 7.27
CA ILE A 91 0.52 11.00 6.49
C ILE A 91 -0.51 10.37 7.42
N GLY A 92 -1.53 11.13 7.80
CA GLY A 92 -2.50 10.74 8.81
C GLY A 92 -1.85 10.41 10.16
N MET A 93 -1.78 9.13 10.53
CA MET A 93 -1.16 8.66 11.77
C MET A 93 0.18 7.95 11.55
N ALA A 94 0.63 7.80 10.30
CA ALA A 94 1.88 7.14 9.97
C ALA A 94 3.02 8.15 9.83
N THR A 95 4.16 7.86 10.46
CA THR A 95 5.44 8.48 10.11
C THR A 95 5.97 7.79 8.86
N VAL A 96 6.28 8.58 7.84
CA VAL A 96 6.79 8.12 6.55
C VAL A 96 8.23 8.55 6.40
N MET A 97 9.09 7.60 6.04
CA MET A 97 10.49 7.85 5.75
C MET A 97 10.73 7.77 4.24
N PRO A 98 11.66 8.57 3.69
CA PRO A 98 12.12 8.38 2.32
C PRO A 98 12.66 6.96 2.13
N GLY A 99 12.21 6.28 1.08
CA GLY A 99 12.57 4.88 0.81
C GLY A 99 11.62 3.84 1.41
N ASP A 100 10.60 4.25 2.17
CA ASP A 100 9.51 3.35 2.54
C ASP A 100 8.76 2.85 1.29
N ILE A 101 8.39 1.57 1.30
CA ILE A 101 7.57 0.98 0.26
C ILE A 101 6.12 1.38 0.53
N VAL A 102 5.48 1.96 -0.48
CA VAL A 102 4.08 2.36 -0.41
C VAL A 102 3.22 1.24 -0.99
N LEU A 103 2.37 0.64 -0.16
CA LEU A 103 1.34 -0.30 -0.59
C LEU A 103 -0.03 0.36 -0.43
N GLY A 104 -0.64 0.75 -1.56
CA GLY A 104 -1.98 1.31 -1.61
C GLY A 104 -2.99 0.32 -2.18
N ARG A 105 -4.12 0.12 -1.50
CA ARG A 105 -5.22 -0.73 -1.96
C ARG A 105 -6.55 -0.35 -1.32
N ASP A 106 -7.64 -0.39 -2.09
CA ASP A 106 -9.04 -0.28 -1.61
C ASP A 106 -9.29 0.91 -0.65
N GLY A 107 -8.66 2.06 -0.94
CA GLY A 107 -8.78 3.29 -0.13
C GLY A 107 -7.81 3.38 1.07
N GLY A 108 -7.04 2.32 1.35
CA GLY A 108 -6.01 2.30 2.38
C GLY A 108 -4.59 2.45 1.80
N VAL A 109 -3.68 2.99 2.62
CA VAL A 109 -2.25 3.08 2.32
C VAL A 109 -1.47 2.60 3.53
N ILE A 110 -0.47 1.75 3.28
CA ILE A 110 0.51 1.30 4.27
C ILE A 110 1.90 1.70 3.79
N PHE A 111 2.73 2.18 4.72
CA PHE A 111 4.15 2.46 4.52
C PHE A 111 4.95 1.36 5.20
N ILE A 112 5.76 0.65 4.42
CA ILE A 112 6.54 -0.50 4.88
C ILE A 112 8.02 -0.09 4.88
N PRO A 113 8.68 -0.07 6.05
CA PRO A 113 10.11 0.20 6.12
C PRO A 113 10.89 -0.80 5.25
N PRO A 114 11.87 -0.36 4.45
CA PRO A 114 12.51 -1.20 3.44
C PRO A 114 13.23 -2.41 4.06
N HIS A 115 13.79 -2.24 5.26
CA HIS A 115 14.44 -3.33 6.01
C HIS A 115 13.47 -4.41 6.52
N LEU A 116 12.17 -4.16 6.50
CA LEU A 116 11.12 -5.12 6.88
C LEU A 116 10.40 -5.73 5.68
N ALA A 117 10.65 -5.25 4.47
CA ALA A 117 9.91 -5.62 3.27
C ALA A 117 9.87 -7.14 3.04
N GLU A 118 11.04 -7.79 3.06
CA GLU A 118 11.15 -9.24 2.87
C GLU A 118 10.36 -10.02 3.93
N ARG A 119 10.48 -9.61 5.20
CA ARG A 119 9.77 -10.26 6.30
C ARG A 119 8.25 -10.11 6.14
N VAL A 120 7.79 -8.92 5.77
CA VAL A 120 6.36 -8.65 5.53
C VAL A 120 5.83 -9.51 4.39
N VAL A 121 6.55 -9.57 3.26
CA VAL A 121 6.16 -10.42 2.12
C VAL A 121 6.04 -11.88 2.54
N LYS A 122 7.11 -12.46 3.11
CA LYS A 122 7.13 -13.86 3.54
C LYS A 122 6.03 -14.19 4.53
N THR A 123 5.80 -13.31 5.52
CA THR A 123 4.76 -13.52 6.53
C THR A 123 3.37 -13.40 5.92
N SER A 124 3.14 -12.41 5.03
CA SER A 124 1.85 -12.21 4.37
C SER A 124 1.46 -13.38 3.48
N GLU A 125 2.42 -14.04 2.85
CA GLU A 125 2.18 -15.23 2.03
C GLU A 125 1.71 -16.41 2.89
N ILE A 126 2.31 -16.61 4.08
CA ILE A 126 1.86 -17.63 5.03
C ILE A 126 0.44 -17.34 5.50
N VAL A 127 0.18 -16.10 5.90
CA VAL A 127 -1.16 -15.66 6.34
C VAL A 127 -2.19 -15.93 5.24
N ARG A 128 -1.88 -15.55 4.00
CA ARG A 128 -2.75 -15.80 2.84
C ARG A 128 -3.05 -17.29 2.64
N LEU A 129 -2.04 -18.16 2.77
CA LEU A 129 -2.24 -19.62 2.66
C LEU A 129 -3.12 -20.16 3.80
N ARG A 130 -2.90 -19.68 5.03
CA ARG A 130 -3.74 -20.06 6.17
C ARG A 130 -5.18 -19.60 6.00
N ASP A 131 -5.40 -18.39 5.48
CA ASP A 131 -6.73 -17.87 5.18
C ASP A 131 -7.43 -18.69 4.09
N MET A 132 -6.72 -19.06 3.03
CA MET A 132 -7.27 -19.90 1.95
C MET A 132 -7.74 -21.25 2.50
N PHE A 133 -6.90 -21.92 3.28
CA PHE A 133 -7.24 -23.17 3.97
C PHE A 133 -8.43 -22.98 4.92
N GLY A 134 -8.39 -21.96 5.78
CA GLY A 134 -9.45 -21.66 6.72
C GLY A 134 -10.80 -21.45 6.02
N HIS A 135 -10.84 -20.61 4.98
CA HIS A 135 -12.06 -20.39 4.19
C HIS A 135 -12.58 -21.65 3.50
N GLU A 136 -11.71 -22.54 3.05
CA GLU A 136 -12.12 -23.84 2.52
C GLU A 136 -12.75 -24.71 3.60
N LYS A 137 -12.07 -24.91 4.74
CA LYS A 137 -12.54 -25.81 5.80
C LYS A 137 -13.79 -25.30 6.51
N LEU A 138 -13.97 -23.98 6.60
CA LEU A 138 -15.20 -23.38 7.09
C LEU A 138 -16.38 -23.62 6.13
N ARG A 139 -16.16 -23.54 4.80
CA ARG A 139 -17.20 -23.85 3.80
C ARG A 139 -17.57 -25.34 3.80
N GLU A 140 -16.60 -26.21 4.06
CA GLU A 140 -16.80 -27.65 4.25
C GLU A 140 -17.44 -28.00 5.61
N GLN A 141 -17.60 -27.01 6.51
CA GLN A 141 -18.06 -27.20 7.89
C GLN A 141 -17.21 -28.19 8.71
N LYS A 142 -15.93 -28.36 8.33
CA LYS A 142 -14.99 -29.27 9.00
C LYS A 142 -14.51 -28.71 10.34
N TYR A 143 -14.27 -27.39 10.37
CA TYR A 143 -13.88 -26.65 11.57
C TYR A 143 -14.83 -25.49 11.80
N THR A 144 -14.88 -24.99 13.04
CA THR A 144 -15.62 -23.79 13.42
C THR A 144 -14.78 -22.53 13.20
N ALA A 145 -15.44 -21.38 13.09
CA ALA A 145 -14.75 -20.09 12.98
C ALA A 145 -13.81 -19.85 14.17
N GLY A 146 -14.26 -20.20 15.39
CA GLY A 146 -13.44 -20.08 16.59
C GLY A 146 -12.17 -20.94 16.56
N GLU A 147 -12.19 -22.10 15.92
CA GLU A 147 -11.00 -22.94 15.78
C GLU A 147 -10.00 -22.37 14.76
N ILE A 148 -10.50 -21.76 13.68
CA ILE A 148 -9.67 -21.17 12.61
C ILE A 148 -9.10 -19.80 13.02
N ASP A 149 -9.84 -18.99 13.76
CA ASP A 149 -9.41 -17.63 14.14
C ASP A 149 -8.46 -17.61 15.36
N ASN A 150 -8.36 -18.72 16.09
CA ASN A 150 -7.47 -18.86 17.24
C ASN A 150 -6.18 -19.63 16.88
N ARG A 151 -5.33 -19.85 17.89
CA ARG A 151 -4.17 -20.75 17.73
C ARG A 151 -4.67 -22.14 17.35
N TRP A 152 -4.25 -22.60 16.17
CA TRP A 152 -4.63 -23.91 15.64
C TRP A 152 -4.08 -25.03 16.52
N SER A 153 -4.90 -26.07 16.69
CA SER A 153 -4.49 -27.31 17.33
C SER A 153 -3.50 -28.06 16.44
N GLU A 154 -2.78 -29.04 17.01
CA GLU A 154 -1.90 -29.91 16.22
C GLU A 154 -2.63 -30.64 15.09
N GLU A 155 -3.92 -30.93 15.27
CA GLU A 155 -4.74 -31.58 14.25
C GLU A 155 -4.95 -30.67 13.05
N ILE A 156 -5.33 -29.40 13.29
CA ILE A 156 -5.54 -28.41 12.23
C ILE A 156 -4.22 -28.10 11.53
N GLU A 157 -3.10 -28.00 12.27
CA GLU A 157 -1.77 -27.76 11.68
C GLU A 157 -1.31 -28.94 10.80
N LYS A 158 -1.63 -30.19 11.18
CA LYS A 158 -1.39 -31.38 10.34
C LYS A 158 -2.26 -31.37 9.09
N ASP A 159 -3.53 -31.00 9.22
CA ASP A 159 -4.45 -30.88 8.10
C ASP A 159 -4.02 -29.79 7.12
N PHE A 160 -3.61 -28.63 7.62
CA PHE A 160 -3.04 -27.56 6.80
C PHE A 160 -1.78 -28.01 6.06
N SER A 161 -0.86 -28.70 6.75
CA SER A 161 0.34 -29.25 6.12
C SER A 161 0.01 -30.22 4.98
N LYS A 162 -1.02 -31.05 5.17
CA LYS A 162 -1.49 -31.98 4.13
C LYS A 162 -2.11 -31.22 2.95
N TRP A 163 -2.99 -30.25 3.24
CA TRP A 163 -3.63 -29.40 2.25
C TRP A 163 -2.63 -28.64 1.38
N LEU A 164 -1.56 -28.10 1.98
CA LEU A 164 -0.48 -27.43 1.25
C LEU A 164 0.21 -28.35 0.24
N ASN A 165 0.43 -29.61 0.58
CA ASN A 165 1.06 -30.58 -0.34
C ASN A 165 0.11 -30.97 -1.46
N GLU A 166 -1.18 -31.15 -1.16
CA GLU A 166 -2.20 -31.52 -2.14
C GLU A 166 -2.45 -30.42 -3.17
N HIS A 167 -2.28 -29.14 -2.79
CA HIS A 167 -2.55 -27.98 -3.65
C HIS A 167 -1.29 -27.25 -4.12
N ILE A 168 -0.09 -27.81 -3.93
CA ILE A 168 1.19 -27.11 -4.15
C ILE A 168 1.34 -26.49 -5.55
N ASP A 169 0.66 -27.06 -6.56
CA ASP A 169 0.70 -26.61 -7.95
C ASP A 169 -0.30 -25.48 -8.26
N GLU A 170 -1.29 -25.25 -7.39
CA GLU A 170 -2.39 -24.30 -7.59
C GLU A 170 -2.29 -23.05 -6.70
N LEU A 171 -1.41 -23.10 -5.69
CA LEU A 171 -1.27 -22.02 -4.71
C LEU A 171 -0.54 -20.80 -5.29
N PRO A 172 -0.93 -19.58 -4.87
CA PRO A 172 -0.38 -18.32 -5.41
C PRO A 172 1.01 -17.97 -4.83
N VAL A 173 1.70 -18.93 -4.22
CA VAL A 173 3.00 -18.80 -3.56
C VAL A 173 3.97 -19.78 -4.24
N PRO A 174 5.25 -19.41 -4.46
CA PRO A 174 6.23 -20.31 -5.06
C PRO A 174 6.37 -21.64 -4.30
N LYS A 175 6.58 -22.74 -5.03
CA LYS A 175 6.66 -24.09 -4.46
C LYS A 175 7.81 -24.22 -3.46
N GLU A 176 8.93 -23.57 -3.76
CA GLU A 176 10.14 -23.56 -2.93
C GLU A 176 9.84 -23.00 -1.54
N GLN A 177 9.01 -21.96 -1.48
CA GLN A 177 8.61 -21.33 -0.24
C GLN A 177 7.61 -22.20 0.54
N ILE A 178 6.64 -22.83 -0.14
CA ILE A 178 5.75 -23.80 0.51
C ILE A 178 6.56 -24.96 1.12
N GLN A 179 7.57 -25.45 0.41
CA GLN A 179 8.49 -26.47 0.93
C GLN A 179 9.33 -25.97 2.12
N GLU A 180 9.77 -24.72 2.10
CA GLU A 180 10.47 -24.11 3.24
C GLU A 180 9.56 -24.03 4.48
N LEU A 181 8.28 -23.65 4.30
CA LEU A 181 7.28 -23.62 5.37
C LEU A 181 7.03 -25.01 5.97
N LEU A 182 6.93 -26.04 5.12
CA LEU A 182 6.76 -27.42 5.57
C LEU A 182 7.98 -27.94 6.34
N LYS A 183 9.19 -27.44 6.04
CA LYS A 183 10.45 -27.82 6.72
C LYS A 183 10.67 -27.10 8.03
N THR A 184 10.33 -25.81 8.10
CA THR A 184 10.55 -24.94 9.28
C THR A 184 9.50 -25.14 10.37
N ARG A 185 9.11 -26.40 10.64
CA ARG A 185 8.19 -26.80 11.72
C ARG A 185 8.76 -26.46 13.11
N THR A 186 8.77 -25.18 13.45
CA THR A 186 9.04 -24.66 14.78
C THR A 186 7.88 -23.76 15.18
N TRP A 187 6.72 -24.34 15.51
CA TRP A 187 5.55 -23.61 16.03
C TRP A 187 4.83 -24.42 17.11
#